data_AF-A0A7Y5DSF8-F1
#
_entry.id   AF-A0A7Y5DSF8-F1
#
_cell.length_a   1.000
_cell.length_b   1.000
_cell.length_c   1.000
_cell.angle_alpha   90.00
_cell.angle_beta   90.00
_cell.angle_gamma   90.00
#
_symmetry.space_group_name_H-M   'P 1'
#
loop_
_entity.id
_entity.type
_entity.pdbx_description
1 polymer ?
#
loop_
_entity_poly.entity_id
_entity_poly.type
_entity_poly.pdbx_seq_one_letter_code
_entity_poly.pdbx_strand_id
1 'polypeptide(L)'
;MNKTKDDYIKLRIHPVKKEALFAVAQKKQLDVSKLLMGEIDRLIDSAEQTLPKEEADGQGDEMAITGKISFRPLSGDEKYLKHYAAARNMTPSTAMRLLLRSWITKNPPLPKNELSLLAVTSNQLAAIGRNLNQLVKLAHTGVSPQQDTVIGLIDQAREEMRRASETIDGIVRTNQTSWESDHA
;
A
#
# COMPACT_ATOMS: atom_id res chain seq x y z
N MET A 1 42.56 15.00 21.35
CA MET A 1 41.58 15.44 20.33
C MET A 1 41.80 14.56 19.09
N ASN A 2 41.18 13.38 19.06
CA ASN A 2 41.46 12.38 18.03
C ASN A 2 40.61 12.67 16.79
N LYS A 3 41.28 12.97 15.67
CA LYS A 3 40.70 13.01 14.32
C LYS A 3 40.05 11.66 14.03
N THR A 4 38.74 11.63 13.84
CA THR A 4 38.02 10.47 13.29
C THR A 4 38.62 10.18 11.92
N LYS A 5 39.14 8.95 11.74
CA LYS A 5 39.69 8.50 10.45
C LYS A 5 38.55 8.42 9.44
N ASP A 6 38.74 9.04 8.28
CA ASP A 6 37.89 8.80 7.11
C ASP A 6 38.15 7.37 6.62
N ASP A 7 37.24 6.44 6.93
CA ASP A 7 37.28 5.08 6.40
C ASP A 7 36.60 5.07 5.02
N TYR A 8 37.37 4.76 3.98
CA TYR A 8 36.89 4.75 2.60
C TYR A 8 36.43 3.36 2.17
N ILE A 9 35.17 3.24 1.73
CA ILE A 9 34.62 2.01 1.15
C ILE A 9 34.95 1.98 -0.35
N LYS A 10 35.82 1.05 -0.77
CA LYS A 10 36.14 0.85 -2.19
C LYS A 10 35.12 -0.08 -2.84
N LEU A 11 34.21 0.48 -3.64
CA LEU A 11 33.23 -0.29 -4.41
C LEU A 11 33.63 -0.39 -5.89
N ARG A 12 33.60 -1.60 -6.47
CA ARG A 12 33.71 -1.77 -7.93
C ARG A 12 32.33 -1.60 -8.56
N ILE A 13 32.16 -0.51 -9.29
CA ILE A 13 30.91 -0.19 -10.00
C ILE A 13 31.17 -0.30 -11.50
N HIS A 14 30.25 -0.96 -12.22
CA HIS A 14 30.29 -1.05 -13.68
C HIS A 14 30.24 0.37 -14.31
N PRO A 15 31.06 0.70 -15.33
CA PRO A 15 31.22 2.06 -15.86
C PRO A 15 29.90 2.72 -16.28
N VAL A 16 28.99 1.98 -16.91
CA VAL A 16 27.65 2.45 -17.29
C VAL A 16 26.81 2.92 -16.08
N LYS A 17 26.91 2.22 -14.95
CA LYS A 17 26.18 2.58 -13.71
C LYS A 17 26.82 3.78 -13.02
N LYS A 18 28.14 3.92 -13.15
CA LYS A 18 28.87 5.10 -12.65
C LYS A 18 28.39 6.35 -13.38
N GLU A 19 28.35 6.34 -14.71
CA GLU A 19 27.87 7.48 -15.51
C GLU A 19 26.43 7.86 -15.17
N ALA A 20 25.53 6.88 -15.04
CA ALA A 20 24.15 7.13 -14.61
C ALA A 20 24.07 7.77 -13.21
N LEU A 21 24.92 7.35 -12.27
CA LEU A 21 24.97 7.92 -10.92
C LEU A 21 25.44 9.38 -10.93
N PHE A 22 26.47 9.71 -11.73
CA PHE A 22 26.94 11.09 -11.91
C PHE A 22 25.87 11.98 -12.56
N ALA A 23 25.14 11.47 -13.56
CA ALA A 23 24.04 12.21 -14.20
C ALA A 23 22.91 12.54 -13.20
N VAL A 24 22.57 11.59 -12.32
CA VAL A 24 21.56 11.81 -11.27
C VAL A 24 22.05 12.80 -10.22
N ALA A 25 23.31 12.73 -9.82
CA ALA A 25 23.91 13.68 -8.87
C ALA A 25 23.92 15.10 -9.43
N GLN A 26 24.30 15.27 -10.70
CA GLN A 26 24.30 16.56 -11.38
C GLN A 26 22.89 17.15 -11.51
N LYS A 27 21.89 16.33 -11.84
CA LYS A 27 20.47 16.76 -11.90
C LYS A 27 19.96 17.26 -10.55
N LYS A 28 20.46 16.70 -9.45
CA LYS A 28 20.10 17.08 -8.08
C LYS A 28 21.02 18.14 -7.47
N GLN A 29 22.01 18.65 -8.21
CA GLN A 29 23.03 19.60 -7.72
C GLN A 29 23.76 19.12 -6.46
N LEU A 30 23.94 17.82 -6.32
CA LEU A 30 24.62 17.19 -5.18
C LEU A 30 25.90 16.51 -5.65
N ASP A 31 26.89 16.44 -4.77
CA ASP A 31 28.06 15.59 -5.00
C ASP A 31 27.66 14.11 -4.88
N VAL A 32 28.29 13.25 -5.65
CA VAL A 32 28.02 11.79 -5.68
C VAL A 32 28.18 11.19 -4.29
N SER A 33 29.18 11.65 -3.52
CA SER A 33 29.38 11.22 -2.13
C SER A 33 28.20 11.59 -1.23
N LYS A 34 27.63 12.79 -1.38
CA LYS A 34 26.45 13.22 -0.62
C LYS A 34 25.18 12.49 -1.03
N LEU A 35 25.05 12.18 -2.32
CA LEU A 35 23.93 11.40 -2.85
C LEU A 35 23.98 9.96 -2.33
N LEU A 36 25.16 9.35 -2.31
CA LEU A 36 25.35 8.01 -1.77
C LEU A 36 25.20 7.98 -0.25
N MET A 37 25.72 8.99 0.47
CA MET A 37 25.55 9.08 1.92
C MET A 37 24.07 9.21 2.27
N GLY A 38 23.32 10.08 1.59
CA GLY A 38 21.88 10.21 1.85
C GLY A 38 21.08 8.94 1.52
N GLU A 39 21.52 8.11 0.58
CA GLU A 39 20.87 6.83 0.30
C GLU A 39 21.34 5.72 1.27
N ILE A 40 22.58 5.79 1.76
CA ILE A 40 23.10 4.92 2.83
C ILE A 40 22.37 5.25 4.13
N ASP A 41 22.25 6.52 4.50
CA ASP A 41 21.48 7.00 5.65
C ASP A 41 20.03 6.55 5.53
N ARG A 42 19.42 6.71 4.34
CA ARG A 42 18.05 6.22 4.09
C ARG A 42 17.94 4.70 4.17
N LEU A 43 18.95 3.95 3.73
CA LEU A 43 18.98 2.49 3.86
C LEU A 43 19.15 2.06 5.32
N ILE A 44 19.99 2.75 6.09
CA ILE A 44 20.17 2.55 7.53
C ILE A 44 18.87 2.89 8.25
N ASP A 45 18.26 4.05 7.99
CA ASP A 45 16.96 4.46 8.53
C ASP A 45 15.84 3.48 8.15
N SER A 46 15.89 2.90 6.95
CA SER A 46 14.91 1.88 6.52
C SER A 46 15.13 0.51 7.16
N ALA A 47 16.37 0.18 7.54
CA ALA A 47 16.71 -1.02 8.30
C ALA A 47 16.40 -0.83 9.79
N GLU A 48 16.59 0.39 10.31
CA GLU A 48 16.24 0.82 11.67
C GLU A 48 14.73 1.10 11.83
N GLN A 49 13.96 1.22 10.75
CA GLN A 49 12.49 1.19 10.77
C GLN A 49 11.89 -0.20 11.14
N THR A 50 12.70 -1.07 11.74
CA THR A 50 12.20 -2.11 12.63
C THR A 50 11.84 -1.47 13.98
N LEU A 51 10.70 -0.76 13.99
CA LEU A 51 10.11 0.00 15.12
C LEU A 51 10.85 1.32 15.44
N PRO A 52 10.12 2.43 15.67
CA PRO A 52 10.76 3.69 16.05
C PRO A 52 11.45 3.54 17.42
N LYS A 53 12.75 3.85 17.46
CA LYS A 53 13.51 4.01 18.69
C LYS A 53 13.09 5.34 19.32
N GLU A 54 12.37 5.27 20.43
CA GLU A 54 11.96 6.43 21.21
C GLU A 54 13.20 7.09 21.83
N GLU A 55 13.62 8.23 21.30
CA GLU A 55 14.21 9.28 22.15
C GLU A 55 13.03 10.02 22.81
N ALA A 56 12.39 9.35 23.77
CA ALA A 56 11.49 10.00 24.71
C ALA A 56 12.08 9.80 26.10
N ASP A 57 12.61 10.88 26.66
CA ASP A 57 12.93 11.00 28.08
C ASP A 57 11.62 10.85 28.87
N GLY A 58 11.30 9.60 29.20
CA GLY A 58 10.14 9.21 29.96
C GLY A 58 10.38 7.80 30.46
N GLN A 59 10.52 7.65 31.77
CA GLN A 59 10.42 6.35 32.45
C GLN A 59 9.00 5.78 32.23
N GLY A 60 8.76 5.24 31.04
CA GLY A 60 7.64 4.36 30.76
C GLY A 60 8.14 2.94 30.94
N ASP A 61 7.56 2.23 31.90
CA ASP A 61 7.79 0.81 32.12
C ASP A 61 7.60 0.07 30.78
N GLU A 62 8.69 -0.47 30.24
CA GLU A 62 8.75 -1.17 28.94
C GLU A 62 8.11 -2.56 29.06
N MET A 63 6.92 -2.63 29.65
CA MET A 63 6.13 -3.85 29.71
C MET A 63 5.34 -3.99 28.42
N ALA A 64 5.69 -5.02 27.64
CA ALA A 64 4.86 -5.48 26.54
C ALA A 64 3.42 -5.64 27.04
N ILE A 65 2.47 -4.89 26.46
CA ILE A 65 1.06 -4.95 26.80
C ILE A 65 0.52 -6.33 26.41
N THR A 66 0.68 -7.29 27.30
CA THR A 66 0.19 -8.68 27.16
C THR A 66 -1.19 -8.83 27.82
N GLY A 67 -1.71 -7.73 28.38
CA GLY A 67 -2.95 -7.68 29.14
C GLY A 67 -4.19 -7.35 28.31
N LYS A 68 -5.36 -7.58 28.91
CA LYS A 68 -6.66 -7.17 28.36
C LYS A 68 -6.88 -5.69 28.66
N ILE A 69 -6.98 -4.87 27.61
CA ILE A 69 -7.43 -3.48 27.75
C ILE A 69 -8.95 -3.49 27.87
N SER A 70 -9.47 -3.04 29.02
CA SER A 70 -10.90 -2.80 29.22
C SER A 70 -11.15 -1.30 29.26
N PHE A 71 -11.95 -0.80 28.33
CA PHE A 71 -12.48 0.56 28.39
C PHE A 71 -14.00 0.47 28.48
N ARG A 72 -14.63 1.47 29.12
CA ARG A 72 -16.07 1.67 29.03
C ARG A 72 -16.31 2.68 27.90
N PRO A 73 -17.00 2.30 26.81
CA PRO A 73 -17.43 3.26 25.80
C PRO A 73 -18.28 4.37 26.45
N LEU A 74 -18.20 5.60 25.94
CA LEU A 74 -19.11 6.64 26.39
C LEU A 74 -20.53 6.30 25.91
N SER A 75 -21.53 6.90 26.55
CA SER A 75 -22.93 6.75 26.17
C SER A 75 -23.15 7.26 24.74
N GLY A 76 -23.44 6.34 23.82
CA GLY A 76 -23.61 6.64 22.38
C GLY A 76 -22.62 5.87 21.51
N ASP A 77 -21.36 5.79 21.92
CA ASP A 77 -20.25 5.17 21.17
C ASP A 77 -20.52 3.71 20.83
N GLU A 78 -21.20 2.98 21.72
CA GLU A 78 -21.53 1.57 21.50
C GLU A 78 -22.41 1.39 20.25
N LYS A 79 -23.30 2.35 19.96
CA LYS A 79 -24.15 2.32 18.76
C LYS A 79 -23.32 2.54 17.51
N TYR A 80 -22.43 3.54 17.52
CA TYR A 80 -21.51 3.82 16.42
C TYR A 80 -20.59 2.64 16.11
N LEU A 81 -19.98 2.05 17.15
CA LEU A 81 -19.13 0.87 17.01
C LEU A 81 -19.89 -0.33 16.44
N LYS A 82 -21.14 -0.56 16.86
CA LYS A 82 -21.99 -1.62 16.31
C LYS A 82 -22.32 -1.39 14.84
N HIS A 83 -22.64 -0.16 14.45
CA HIS A 83 -22.90 0.20 13.05
C HIS A 83 -21.66 0.02 12.18
N TYR A 84 -20.51 0.53 12.63
CA TYR A 84 -19.23 0.35 11.95
C TYR A 84 -18.88 -1.13 11.75
N ALA A 85 -19.03 -1.91 12.83
CA ALA A 85 -18.74 -3.34 12.81
C ALA A 85 -19.69 -4.09 11.85
N ALA A 86 -20.99 -3.77 11.86
CA ALA A 86 -21.97 -4.36 10.97
C ALA A 86 -21.71 -4.00 9.49
N ALA A 87 -21.38 -2.74 9.19
CA ALA A 87 -21.08 -2.28 7.83
C ALA A 87 -19.89 -3.04 7.20
N ARG A 88 -18.92 -3.46 8.03
CA ARG A 88 -17.74 -4.22 7.59
C ARG A 88 -17.83 -5.72 7.89
N ASN A 89 -19.03 -6.22 8.21
CA ASN A 89 -19.33 -7.63 8.50
C ASN A 89 -18.38 -8.25 9.55
N MET A 90 -18.11 -7.51 10.62
CA MET A 90 -17.21 -7.90 11.69
C MET A 90 -17.84 -7.71 13.07
N THR A 91 -17.25 -8.34 14.08
CA THR A 91 -17.67 -8.14 15.48
C THR A 91 -17.14 -6.81 16.02
N PRO A 92 -17.85 -6.11 16.93
CA PRO A 92 -17.39 -4.87 17.56
C PRO A 92 -15.98 -4.94 18.19
N SER A 93 -15.61 -6.08 18.77
CA SER A 93 -14.28 -6.29 19.36
C SER A 93 -13.16 -6.32 18.31
N THR A 94 -13.44 -6.86 17.12
CA THR A 94 -12.54 -6.86 15.98
C THR A 94 -12.44 -5.48 15.34
N ALA A 95 -13.56 -4.75 15.23
CA ALA A 95 -13.56 -3.36 14.81
C ALA A 95 -12.67 -2.50 15.72
N MET A 96 -12.82 -2.64 17.05
CA MET A 96 -12.02 -1.87 18.00
C MET A 96 -10.52 -2.18 17.92
N ARG A 97 -10.14 -3.47 17.78
CA ARG A 97 -8.74 -3.86 17.54
C ARG A 97 -8.18 -3.26 16.25
N LEU A 98 -9.00 -3.22 15.20
CA LEU A 98 -8.63 -2.66 13.91
C LEU A 98 -8.41 -1.15 14.00
N LEU A 99 -9.32 -0.44 14.65
CA LEU A 99 -9.24 1.01 14.88
C LEU A 99 -8.02 1.36 15.73
N LEU A 100 -7.82 0.66 16.84
CA LEU A 100 -6.64 0.86 17.70
C LEU A 100 -5.34 0.62 16.92
N ARG A 101 -5.27 -0.49 16.16
CA ARG A 101 -4.12 -0.76 15.30
C ARG A 101 -3.94 0.34 14.26
N SER A 102 -5.00 0.77 13.59
CA SER A 102 -4.94 1.81 12.56
C SER A 102 -4.39 3.12 13.07
N TRP A 103 -4.78 3.49 14.29
CA TRP A 103 -4.35 4.72 14.95
C TRP A 103 -2.87 4.63 15.32
N ILE A 104 -2.45 3.51 15.90
CA ILE A 104 -1.04 3.27 16.27
C ILE A 104 -0.14 3.21 15.02
N THR A 105 -0.55 2.49 13.98
CA THR A 105 0.28 2.28 12.78
C THR A 105 0.13 3.36 11.72
N LYS A 106 -0.72 4.38 11.94
CA LYS A 106 -1.12 5.41 10.95
C LYS A 106 -1.49 4.82 9.58
N ASN A 107 -2.00 3.59 9.59
CA ASN A 107 -2.34 2.83 8.39
C ASN A 107 -3.58 1.99 8.70
N PRO A 108 -4.77 2.37 8.21
CA PRO A 108 -5.99 1.63 8.47
C PRO A 108 -5.91 0.24 7.83
N PRO A 109 -5.87 -0.84 8.62
CA PRO A 109 -5.79 -2.17 8.06
C PRO A 109 -7.11 -2.47 7.35
N LEU A 110 -7.05 -2.79 6.05
CA LEU A 110 -8.21 -3.22 5.28
C LEU A 110 -8.71 -4.57 5.82
N PRO A 111 -10.00 -4.68 6.18
CA PRO A 111 -10.63 -5.94 6.56
C PRO A 111 -10.43 -7.05 5.51
N LYS A 112 -10.42 -8.32 5.94
CA LYS A 112 -10.17 -9.47 5.05
C LYS A 112 -11.14 -9.55 3.87
N ASN A 113 -12.40 -9.21 4.08
CA ASN A 113 -13.42 -9.13 3.03
C ASN A 113 -13.06 -8.04 2.01
N GLU A 114 -12.65 -6.85 2.45
CA GLU A 114 -12.26 -5.76 1.55
C GLU A 114 -10.98 -6.12 0.76
N LEU A 115 -9.98 -6.73 1.42
CA LEU A 115 -8.80 -7.28 0.74
C LEU A 115 -9.16 -8.35 -0.30
N SER A 116 -10.13 -9.21 0.00
CA SER A 116 -10.57 -10.23 -0.95
C SER A 116 -11.26 -9.62 -2.18
N LEU A 117 -12.06 -8.58 -1.98
CA LEU A 117 -12.69 -7.84 -3.08
C LEU A 117 -11.64 -7.11 -3.93
N LEU A 118 -10.61 -6.53 -3.31
CA LEU A 118 -9.48 -5.94 -4.04
C LEU A 118 -8.73 -7.00 -4.86
N ALA A 119 -8.50 -8.19 -4.31
CA ALA A 119 -7.89 -9.29 -5.05
C ALA A 119 -8.73 -9.72 -6.27
N VAL A 120 -10.06 -9.77 -6.12
CA VAL A 120 -10.99 -10.04 -7.24
C VAL A 120 -10.87 -8.96 -8.32
N THR A 121 -10.83 -7.67 -7.94
CA THR A 121 -10.68 -6.56 -8.90
C THR A 121 -9.34 -6.62 -9.64
N SER A 122 -8.26 -7.00 -8.96
CA SER A 122 -6.94 -7.17 -9.56
C SER A 122 -6.95 -8.28 -10.62
N ASN A 123 -7.64 -9.39 -10.34
CA ASN A 123 -7.81 -10.48 -11.31
C ASN A 123 -8.64 -10.07 -12.53
N GLN A 124 -9.69 -9.27 -12.33
CA GLN A 124 -10.52 -8.72 -13.42
C GLN A 124 -9.69 -7.76 -14.30
N LEU A 125 -8.90 -6.88 -13.71
CA LEU A 125 -7.98 -6.00 -14.45
C LEU A 125 -6.94 -6.80 -15.24
N ALA A 126 -6.40 -7.88 -14.67
CA ALA A 126 -5.50 -8.78 -15.38
C ALA A 126 -6.20 -9.49 -16.55
N ALA A 127 -7.49 -9.82 -16.43
CA ALA A 127 -8.28 -10.39 -17.53
C ALA A 127 -8.48 -9.39 -18.67
N ILE A 128 -8.80 -8.14 -18.36
CA ILE A 128 -8.88 -7.05 -19.35
C ILE A 128 -7.55 -6.90 -20.09
N GLY A 129 -6.43 -6.88 -19.35
CA GLY A 129 -5.10 -6.79 -19.93
C GLY A 129 -4.77 -7.96 -20.87
N ARG A 130 -5.21 -9.19 -20.55
CA ARG A 130 -5.05 -10.35 -21.44
C ARG A 130 -5.84 -10.18 -22.74
N ASN A 131 -7.09 -9.73 -22.67
CA ASN A 131 -7.94 -9.52 -23.86
C ASN A 131 -7.37 -8.43 -24.77
N LEU A 132 -6.92 -7.31 -24.19
CA LEU A 132 -6.23 -6.24 -24.94
C LEU A 132 -4.95 -6.76 -25.60
N ASN A 133 -4.15 -7.54 -24.89
CA ASN A 133 -2.92 -8.11 -25.45
C ASN A 133 -3.21 -9.11 -26.58
N GLN A 134 -4.32 -9.86 -26.51
CA GLN A 134 -4.75 -10.74 -27.61
C GLN A 134 -5.16 -9.93 -28.84
N LEU A 135 -5.89 -8.82 -28.67
CA LEU A 135 -6.22 -7.90 -29.77
C LEU A 135 -4.97 -7.33 -30.44
N VAL A 136 -3.98 -6.90 -29.64
CA VAL A 136 -2.69 -6.42 -30.15
C VAL A 136 -1.95 -7.51 -30.93
N LYS A 137 -1.93 -8.75 -30.44
CA LYS A 137 -1.33 -9.88 -31.16
C LYS A 137 -2.03 -10.16 -32.49
N LEU A 138 -3.36 -10.17 -32.51
CA LEU A 138 -4.16 -10.34 -33.73
C LEU A 138 -3.89 -9.23 -34.75
N ALA A 139 -3.73 -7.98 -34.30
CA ALA A 139 -3.35 -6.87 -35.17
C ALA A 139 -1.93 -7.03 -35.74
N HIS A 140 -0.99 -7.55 -34.96
CA HIS A 140 0.40 -7.77 -35.39
C HIS A 140 0.61 -9.01 -36.27
N THR A 141 -0.31 -9.98 -36.28
CA THR A 141 -0.17 -11.19 -37.12
C THR A 141 -0.33 -10.94 -38.61
N GLY A 142 -0.71 -9.73 -39.05
CA GLY A 142 -0.82 -9.35 -40.47
C GLY A 142 -1.95 -10.02 -41.25
N VAL A 143 -2.63 -10.99 -40.65
CA VAL A 143 -3.87 -11.61 -41.14
C VAL A 143 -5.04 -10.82 -40.55
N SER A 144 -5.98 -10.38 -41.39
CA SER A 144 -7.19 -9.70 -40.90
C SER A 144 -7.95 -10.65 -39.98
N PRO A 145 -8.04 -10.37 -38.67
CA PRO A 145 -8.73 -11.26 -37.75
C PRO A 145 -10.23 -11.32 -38.10
N GLN A 146 -10.86 -12.48 -37.90
CA GLN A 146 -12.30 -12.60 -38.06
C GLN A 146 -13.01 -11.58 -37.16
N GLN A 147 -13.92 -10.81 -37.76
CA GLN A 147 -14.61 -9.70 -37.10
C GLN A 147 -15.31 -10.15 -35.81
N ASP A 148 -15.90 -11.35 -35.81
CA ASP A 148 -16.56 -11.94 -34.64
C ASP A 148 -15.61 -12.22 -33.47
N THR A 149 -14.35 -12.58 -33.75
CA THR A 149 -13.33 -12.80 -32.70
C THR A 149 -12.92 -11.50 -32.04
N VAL A 150 -12.78 -10.43 -32.83
CA VAL A 150 -12.44 -9.09 -32.31
C VAL A 150 -13.60 -8.54 -31.47
N ILE A 151 -14.83 -8.66 -31.97
CA ILE A 151 -16.04 -8.24 -31.24
C ILE A 151 -16.16 -9.01 -29.92
N GLY A 152 -15.99 -10.33 -29.94
CA GLY A 152 -16.06 -11.16 -28.72
C GLY A 152 -15.03 -10.77 -27.66
N LEU A 153 -13.79 -10.47 -28.06
CA LEU A 153 -12.74 -10.03 -27.12
C LEU A 153 -13.03 -8.64 -26.54
N ILE A 154 -13.58 -7.72 -27.35
CA ILE A 154 -13.98 -6.39 -26.90
C ILE A 154 -15.14 -6.50 -25.91
N ASP A 155 -16.17 -7.28 -26.22
CA ASP A 155 -17.32 -7.47 -25.33
C ASP A 155 -16.91 -8.13 -24.01
N GLN A 156 -16.02 -9.12 -24.06
CA GLN A 156 -15.47 -9.73 -22.85
C GLN A 156 -14.67 -8.71 -22.01
N ALA A 157 -13.84 -7.88 -22.65
CA ALA A 157 -13.09 -6.84 -21.95
C ALA A 157 -14.03 -5.79 -21.32
N ARG A 158 -15.12 -5.41 -22.00
CA ARG A 158 -16.14 -4.49 -21.46
C ARG A 158 -16.85 -5.06 -20.24
N GLU A 159 -17.21 -6.34 -20.28
CA GLU A 159 -17.89 -6.99 -19.15
C GLU A 159 -16.95 -7.13 -17.94
N GLU A 160 -15.69 -7.51 -18.14
CA GLU A 160 -14.70 -7.55 -17.05
C GLU A 160 -14.43 -6.16 -16.46
N MET A 161 -14.41 -5.11 -17.31
CA MET A 161 -14.31 -3.72 -16.87
C MET A 161 -15.51 -3.28 -16.02
N ARG A 162 -16.73 -3.64 -16.45
CA ARG A 162 -17.96 -3.35 -15.70
C ARG A 162 -17.91 -3.99 -14.30
N ARG A 163 -17.53 -5.27 -14.23
CA ARG A 163 -17.41 -6.00 -12.95
C ARG A 163 -16.36 -5.40 -12.03
N ALA A 164 -15.22 -4.98 -12.58
CA ALA A 164 -14.18 -4.29 -11.81
C ALA A 164 -14.70 -2.96 -11.24
N SER A 165 -15.38 -2.15 -12.06
CA SER A 165 -15.98 -0.89 -11.61
C SER A 165 -16.99 -1.12 -10.49
N GLU A 166 -17.91 -2.08 -10.65
CA GLU A 166 -18.93 -2.40 -9.63
C GLU A 166 -18.30 -2.87 -8.31
N THR A 167 -17.23 -3.66 -8.38
CA THR A 167 -16.54 -4.15 -7.19
C THR A 167 -15.79 -3.01 -6.49
N ILE A 168 -15.14 -2.12 -7.24
CA ILE A 168 -14.47 -0.92 -6.69
C ILE A 168 -15.51 0.01 -6.04
N ASP A 169 -16.60 0.32 -6.75
CA ASP A 169 -17.67 1.18 -6.25
C ASP A 169 -18.30 0.61 -4.96
N GLY A 170 -18.45 -0.71 -4.89
CA GLY A 170 -18.88 -1.41 -3.68
C GLY A 170 -17.91 -1.20 -2.51
N ILE A 171 -16.61 -1.41 -2.72
CA ILE A 171 -15.59 -1.19 -1.68
C ILE A 171 -15.55 0.27 -1.22
N VAL A 172 -15.60 1.22 -2.16
CA VAL A 172 -15.57 2.66 -1.86
C VAL A 172 -16.81 3.06 -1.07
N ARG A 173 -18.00 2.64 -1.49
CA ARG A 173 -19.25 2.93 -0.76
C ARG A 173 -19.23 2.34 0.64
N THR A 174 -18.85 1.07 0.81
CA THR A 174 -18.74 0.44 2.13
C THR A 174 -17.75 1.18 3.03
N ASN A 175 -16.61 1.60 2.49
CA ASN A 175 -15.66 2.40 3.24
C ASN A 175 -16.24 3.78 3.59
N GLN A 176 -16.80 4.52 2.63
CA GLN A 176 -17.36 5.85 2.85
C GLN A 176 -18.48 5.84 3.89
N THR A 177 -19.42 4.90 3.82
CA THR A 177 -20.47 4.73 4.84
C THR A 177 -19.89 4.44 6.23
N SER A 178 -18.78 3.69 6.30
CA SER A 178 -18.09 3.43 7.58
C SER A 178 -17.36 4.65 8.16
N TRP A 179 -17.02 5.67 7.36
CA TRP A 179 -16.34 6.89 7.80
C TRP A 179 -17.30 8.07 8.03
N GLU A 180 -18.37 8.20 7.22
CA GLU A 180 -19.38 9.25 7.38
C GLU A 180 -20.26 9.04 8.62
N SER A 181 -20.47 7.78 9.03
CA SER A 181 -21.14 7.46 10.29
C SER A 181 -20.31 7.79 11.53
N ASP A 182 -19.05 8.23 11.38
CA ASP A 182 -18.16 8.70 12.46
C ASP A 182 -18.29 10.23 12.71
N HIS A 183 -19.01 10.95 11.84
CA HIS A 183 -19.09 12.43 11.86
C HIS A 183 -20.53 12.99 12.03
N ALA A 184 -21.51 12.15 12.35
CA ALA A 184 -22.93 12.55 12.49
C ALA A 184 -23.47 12.35 13.92
#